data_AF-A0A519TDE3-F1
#
_entry.id   AF-A0A519TDE3-F1
#
_cell.length_a   1.000
_cell.length_b   1.000
_cell.length_c   1.000
_cell.angle_alpha   90.00
_cell.angle_beta   90.00
_cell.angle_gamma   90.00
#
_symmetry.space_group_name_H-M   'P 1'
#
loop_
_entity.id
_entity.type
_entity.pdbx_description
1 polymer ?
#
loop_
_entity_poly.entity_id
_entity_poly.type
_entity_poly.pdbx_seq_one_letter_code
_entity_poly.pdbx_strand_id
1 'polypeptide(L)'
;MAGSRMLQISTGPAHGWEVDFQATDSILLNGQSFAWDLAVLGDGRYHVLHHGKSYNAELVTADYATKTFVLKVNGQRIELQAKDRFDQLLDRMGLSNATVAK
;
A
#
# COMPACT_ATOMS: atom_id res chain seq x y z
N MET A 1 -14.49 18.83 -3.51
CA MET A 1 -13.04 18.81 -3.80
C MET A 1 -12.60 17.36 -3.73
N ALA A 2 -12.23 16.75 -4.86
CA ALA A 2 -11.79 15.35 -4.87
C ALA A 2 -10.42 15.27 -4.18
N GLY A 3 -10.40 14.75 -2.95
CA GLY A 3 -9.20 14.73 -2.11
C GLY A 3 -8.23 13.64 -2.54
N SER A 4 -6.94 13.96 -2.51
CA SER A 4 -5.88 12.96 -2.65
C SER A 4 -5.80 12.10 -1.38
N ARG A 5 -5.47 10.81 -1.53
CA ARG A 5 -5.35 9.87 -0.42
C ARG A 5 -3.88 9.48 -0.24
N MET A 6 -3.27 10.02 0.81
CA MET A 6 -1.92 9.70 1.23
C MET A 6 -1.90 8.44 2.09
N LEU A 7 -1.12 7.43 1.69
CA LEU A 7 -0.82 6.25 2.48
C LEU A 7 0.70 6.08 2.62
N GLN A 8 1.09 5.46 3.72
CA GLN A 8 2.46 5.12 4.06
C GLN A 8 2.55 3.60 4.01
N ILE A 9 3.21 3.10 2.97
CA ILE A 9 3.37 1.67 2.71
C ILE A 9 4.76 1.26 3.20
N SER A 10 4.84 0.26 4.06
CA SER A 10 6.12 -0.26 4.56
C SER A 10 6.23 -1.77 4.38
N THR A 11 7.41 -2.24 3.98
CA THR A 11 7.78 -3.67 3.94
C THR A 11 8.91 -3.90 4.95
N GLY A 12 8.53 -4.23 6.19
CA GLY A 12 9.46 -4.32 7.31
C GLY A 12 10.00 -2.95 7.79
N PRO A 13 10.96 -2.94 8.73
CA PRO A 13 11.39 -1.73 9.42
C PRO A 13 12.28 -0.78 8.60
N ALA A 14 12.87 -1.27 7.50
CA ALA A 14 13.87 -0.53 6.73
C ALA A 14 13.35 0.04 5.40
N HIS A 15 12.15 -0.34 4.96
CA HIS A 15 11.64 0.02 3.65
C HIS A 15 10.23 0.59 3.79
N GLY A 16 10.09 1.88 3.49
CA GLY A 16 8.83 2.61 3.55
C GLY A 16 8.72 3.63 2.42
N TRP A 17 7.50 3.81 1.93
CA TRP A 17 7.18 4.73 0.85
C TRP A 17 5.90 5.48 1.16
N GLU A 18 5.90 6.77 0.82
CA GLU A 18 4.70 7.57 0.73
C GLU A 18 4.04 7.35 -0.63
N VAL A 19 2.77 6.97 -0.64
CA VAL A 19 1.97 6.77 -1.83
C VAL A 19 0.79 7.73 -1.78
N ASP A 20 0.77 8.69 -2.69
CA ASP A 20 -0.34 9.62 -2.86
C ASP A 20 -1.19 9.22 -4.07
N PHE A 21 -2.40 8.75 -3.80
CA PHE A 21 -3.40 8.45 -4.83
C PHE A 21 -4.16 9.74 -5.19
N GLN A 22 -3.90 10.27 -6.38
CA GLN A 22 -4.57 11.48 -6.88
C GLN A 22 -5.93 11.14 -7.52
N ALA A 23 -6.77 12.16 -7.72
CA ALA A 23 -8.08 12.01 -8.35
C ALA A 23 -8.05 11.66 -9.85
N THR A 24 -6.91 11.85 -10.52
CA THR A 24 -6.73 11.70 -11.98
C THR A 24 -6.02 10.38 -12.35
N ASP A 25 -6.22 9.31 -11.57
CA ASP A 25 -5.53 8.02 -11.69
C ASP A 25 -3.99 8.08 -11.63
N SER A 26 -3.43 9.26 -11.31
CA SER A 26 -2.00 9.44 -11.11
C SER A 26 -1.61 9.10 -9.67
N ILE A 27 -0.42 8.50 -9.53
CA ILE A 27 0.14 8.16 -8.24
C ILE A 27 1.47 8.89 -8.09
N LEU A 28 1.70 9.45 -6.90
CA LEU A 28 3.02 9.91 -6.48
C LEU A 28 3.62 8.91 -5.50
N LEU A 29 4.83 8.44 -5.80
CA LEU A 29 5.64 7.63 -4.89
C LEU A 29 6.75 8.53 -4.34
N ASN A 30 6.76 8.78 -3.04
CA ASN A 30 7.69 9.71 -2.39
C ASN A 30 7.73 11.10 -3.07
N GLY A 31 6.56 11.61 -3.45
CA GLY A 31 6.40 12.88 -4.15
C GLY A 31 6.82 12.88 -5.63
N GLN A 32 7.27 11.73 -6.17
CA GLN A 32 7.64 11.59 -7.58
C GLN A 32 6.54 10.87 -8.36
N SER A 33 6.28 11.31 -9.60
CA SER A 33 5.31 10.65 -10.47
C SER A 33 5.67 9.18 -10.68
N PHE A 34 4.73 8.29 -10.37
CA PHE A 34 4.88 6.86 -10.53
C PHE A 34 4.01 6.37 -11.69
N ALA A 35 4.64 6.13 -12.84
CA ALA A 35 3.98 5.66 -14.05
C ALA A 35 3.96 4.14 -14.10
N TRP A 36 2.76 3.57 -14.05
CA TRP A 36 2.52 2.13 -14.03
C TRP A 36 1.15 1.86 -14.64
N ASP A 37 0.96 0.67 -15.17
CA ASP A 37 -0.35 0.19 -15.59
C ASP A 37 -0.74 -1.03 -14.74
N LEU A 38 -2.01 -1.06 -14.33
CA LEU A 38 -2.58 -2.14 -13.53
C LEU A 38 -3.79 -2.72 -14.26
N ALA A 39 -3.73 -4.00 -14.61
CA ALA A 39 -4.87 -4.74 -15.15
C ALA A 39 -5.36 -5.77 -14.13
N VAL A 40 -6.66 -5.81 -13.89
CA VAL A 40 -7.30 -6.80 -13.01
C VAL A 40 -7.51 -8.09 -13.79
N LEU A 41 -6.99 -9.21 -13.27
CA LEU A 41 -7.12 -10.54 -13.88
C LEU A 41 -8.23 -11.39 -13.25
N GLY A 42 -8.80 -10.94 -12.12
CA GLY A 42 -9.80 -11.68 -11.34
C GLY A 42 -9.18 -12.46 -10.18
N ASP A 43 -10.01 -12.83 -9.20
CA ASP A 43 -9.62 -13.60 -8.01
C ASP A 43 -8.46 -12.98 -7.20
N GLY A 44 -8.43 -11.65 -7.09
CA GLY A 44 -7.33 -10.95 -6.40
C GLY A 44 -6.00 -10.99 -7.14
N ARG A 45 -5.99 -11.36 -8.43
CA ARG A 45 -4.81 -11.33 -9.29
C ARG A 45 -4.80 -10.08 -10.17
N TYR A 46 -3.60 -9.59 -10.41
CA TYR A 46 -3.32 -8.38 -11.13
C TYR A 46 -2.10 -8.56 -12.03
N HIS A 47 -2.14 -7.89 -13.18
CA HIS A 47 -0.97 -7.68 -14.02
C HIS A 47 -0.51 -6.24 -13.85
N VAL A 48 0.75 -6.06 -13.50
CA VAL A 48 1.38 -4.75 -13.33
C VAL A 48 2.42 -4.56 -14.43
N LEU A 49 2.34 -3.46 -15.17
CA LEU A 49 3.38 -3.02 -16.09
C LEU A 49 4.10 -1.81 -15.49
N HIS A 50 5.42 -1.90 -15.38
CA HIS A 50 6.24 -0.80 -14.87
C HIS A 50 7.57 -0.77 -15.63
N HIS A 51 7.89 0.37 -16.25
CA HIS A 51 9.07 0.56 -17.10
C HIS A 51 9.29 -0.56 -18.15
N GLY A 52 8.21 -1.00 -18.81
CA GLY A 52 8.25 -2.05 -19.83
C GLY A 52 8.50 -3.46 -19.28
N LYS A 53 8.47 -3.65 -17.95
CA LYS A 53 8.55 -4.95 -17.30
C LYS A 53 7.19 -5.32 -16.72
N SER A 54 6.74 -6.53 -17.02
CA SER A 54 5.52 -7.09 -16.50
C SER A 54 5.77 -7.83 -15.18
N TYR A 55 4.84 -7.66 -14.24
CA TYR A 55 4.83 -8.33 -12.96
C TYR A 55 3.43 -8.91 -12.72
N ASN A 56 3.39 -10.16 -12.26
CA ASN A 56 2.16 -10.79 -11.81
C ASN A 56 2.05 -10.57 -10.30
N ALA A 57 0.99 -9.91 -9.86
CA ALA A 57 0.70 -9.69 -8.45
C ALA A 57 -0.56 -10.44 -8.04
N GLU A 58 -0.54 -11.03 -6.86
CA GLU A 58 -1.67 -11.73 -6.26
C GLU A 58 -1.82 -11.24 -4.83
N LEU A 59 -3.03 -10.80 -4.47
CA LEU A 59 -3.38 -10.48 -3.09
C LEU A 59 -3.68 -11.79 -2.36
N VAL A 60 -2.81 -12.18 -1.42
CA VAL A 60 -2.93 -13.42 -0.66
C VAL A 60 -3.81 -13.22 0.57
N THR A 61 -3.58 -12.15 1.31
CA THR A 61 -4.40 -11.78 2.49
C THR A 61 -4.48 -10.26 2.63
N ALA A 62 -5.64 -9.79 3.11
CA ALA A 62 -5.87 -8.40 3.49
C ALA A 62 -6.51 -8.37 4.88
N ASP A 63 -5.76 -7.92 5.87
CA ASP A 63 -6.26 -7.64 7.21
C ASP A 63 -6.41 -6.12 7.36
N TYR A 64 -7.65 -5.64 7.22
CA TYR A 64 -7.98 -4.22 7.33
C TYR A 64 -7.96 -3.70 8.76
N ALA A 65 -8.03 -4.57 9.78
CA ALA A 65 -7.96 -4.16 11.17
C ALA A 65 -6.52 -3.80 11.56
N THR A 66 -5.56 -4.64 11.17
CA THR A 66 -4.12 -4.37 11.38
C THR A 66 -3.48 -3.57 10.24
N LYS A 67 -4.24 -3.31 9.17
CA LYS A 67 -3.80 -2.68 7.92
C LYS A 67 -2.61 -3.41 7.29
N THR A 68 -2.57 -4.74 7.45
CA THR A 68 -1.52 -5.63 6.98
C THR A 68 -2.00 -6.39 5.75
N PHE A 69 -1.16 -6.45 4.73
CA PHE A 69 -1.45 -7.10 3.47
C PHE A 69 -0.30 -8.01 3.09
N VAL A 70 -0.64 -9.14 2.50
CA VAL A 70 0.34 -10.04 1.90
C VAL A 70 0.06 -10.11 0.42
N LEU A 71 1.05 -9.74 -0.38
CA LEU A 71 1.05 -9.94 -1.81
C LEU A 71 2.05 -11.00 -2.22
N LYS A 72 1.81 -11.62 -3.36
CA LYS A 72 2.77 -12.45 -4.07
C LYS A 72 3.08 -11.78 -5.41
N VAL A 73 4.29 -11.28 -5.56
CA VAL A 73 4.75 -10.61 -6.78
C VAL A 73 5.76 -11.52 -7.48
N ASN A 74 5.45 -11.93 -8.71
CA ASN A 74 6.24 -12.90 -9.48
C ASN A 74 6.63 -14.17 -8.69
N GLY A 75 5.71 -14.66 -7.85
CA GLY A 75 5.96 -15.83 -7.02
C GLY A 75 6.52 -15.54 -5.63
N GLN A 76 7.10 -14.35 -5.41
CA GLN A 76 7.69 -13.97 -4.14
C GLN A 76 6.67 -13.33 -3.21
N ARG A 77 6.53 -13.88 -2.00
CA ARG A 77 5.66 -13.36 -0.94
C ARG A 77 6.28 -12.09 -0.34
N ILE A 78 5.49 -11.03 -0.25
CA ILE A 78 5.84 -9.74 0.34
C ILE A 78 4.72 -9.37 1.30
N GLU A 79 5.10 -9.07 2.53
CA GLU A 79 4.19 -8.52 3.54
C GLU A 79 4.40 -7.01 3.62
N LEU A 80 3.30 -6.27 3.61
CA LEU A 80 3.30 -4.82 3.73
C LEU A 80 2.26 -4.34 4.71
N GLN A 81 2.51 -3.17 5.29
CA GLN A 81 1.56 -2.43 6.10
C GLN A 81 1.23 -1.11 5.40
N ALA A 82 -0.04 -0.73 5.35
CA ALA A 82 -0.50 0.50 4.72
C ALA A 82 -1.21 1.39 5.75
N LYS A 83 -0.48 2.36 6.31
CA LYS A 83 -0.97 3.30 7.32
C LYS A 83 -1.31 4.65 6.70
N ASP A 84 -2.28 5.36 7.27
CA ASP A 84 -2.54 6.75 6.93
C ASP A 84 -1.87 7.70 7.94
N ARG A 85 -2.01 9.00 7.72
CA ARG A 85 -1.44 10.02 8.61
C ARG A 85 -1.97 9.94 10.05
N PHE A 86 -3.21 9.48 10.24
CA PHE A 86 -3.81 9.38 11.57
C PHE A 86 -3.20 8.23 12.35
N ASP A 87 -2.96 7.09 11.71
CA ASP A 87 -2.20 5.98 12.34
C ASP A 87 -0.81 6.45 12.78
N GLN A 88 -0.10 7.18 11.91
CA GLN A 88 1.23 7.70 12.24
C GLN A 88 1.21 8.70 13.40
N LEU A 89 0.17 9.53 13.48
CA LEU A 89 -0.03 10.46 14.59
C LEU A 89 -0.26 9.68 15.89
N LEU A 90 -1.12 8.66 15.87
CA LEU A 90 -1.37 7.79 17.02
C LEU A 90 -0.10 7.06 17.49
N ASP A 91 0.69 6.52 16.56
CA ASP A 91 1.98 5.87 16.85
C ASP A 91 2.94 6.85 17.56
N ARG A 92 3.09 8.07 17.04
CA ARG A 92 3.97 9.10 17.62
C ARG A 92 3.54 9.55 19.00
N MET A 93 2.25 9.51 19.30
CA MET A 93 1.72 9.81 20.64
C MET A 93 1.86 8.65 21.63
N GLY A 94 2.33 7.47 21.18
CA GLY A 94 2.38 6.26 22.00
C GLY A 94 1.00 5.64 22.27
N LEU A 95 0.00 5.97 21.44
CA LEU A 95 -1.40 5.56 21.63
C LEU A 95 -1.82 4.41 20.73
N SER A 96 -0.93 3.86 19.90
CA SER A 96 -1.26 2.78 18.98
C SER A 96 -1.67 1.47 19.64
N ASN A 97 -1.37 1.30 20.94
CA ASN A 97 -1.82 0.15 21.73
C ASN A 97 -3.08 0.43 22.57
N ALA A 98 -3.63 1.65 22.55
CA ALA A 98 -4.74 2.03 23.44
C ALA A 98 -6.13 1.58 22.95
N THR A 99 -6.23 0.96 21.77
CA THR A 99 -7.50 0.50 21.19
C THR A 99 -7.69 -1.03 21.22
N VAL A 100 -6.81 -1.78 21.88
CA VAL A 100 -7.08 -3.19 22.24
C VAL A 100 -7.56 -3.25 23.69
N ALA A 101 -8.72 -2.66 23.93
CA ALA A 101 -9.46 -2.85 25.18
C ALA A 101 -10.95 -2.84 24.88
N LYS A 102 -11.47 -3.96 24.36
CA LYS A 102 -12.54 -4.77 24.97
C LYS A 102 -12.99 -5.89 24.03
#